data_AF-A0A812I9S3-F1
#
_entry.id   AF-A0A812I9S3-F1
#
_cell.length_a   1.000
_cell.length_b   1.000
_cell.length_c   1.000
_cell.angle_alpha   90.00
_cell.angle_beta   90.00
_cell.angle_gamma   90.00
#
_symmetry.space_group_name_H-M   'P 1'
#
loop_
_entity.id
_entity.type
_entity.pdbx_description
1 polymer ?
#
loop_
_entity_poly.entity_id
_entity_poly.type
_entity_poly.pdbx_seq_one_letter_code
_entity_poly.pdbx_strand_id
1 'polypeptide(L)'
;VTDLAVEKGWWHPSEAKFPGVFDFFGAYGYQPTAENTAIEDITSIRNLMAYYSGRRMWRIFSLLSPSEGEKLDPNLGNLPKTKDPYPPSVPAPRGSVTRSMVMNTLRDHYEGTPYDLTKGMAAGPHGTPNRGPITGIKGQWERAISMFRTAYSYVLEIRPNRRSITWFGYDAAHGTAWMPFYGSSPIPAPQMYTAHGLNMSTFNTDAAWWAFNLVNQYSDINFQLINGEARAKASEIELEAAKLVKVWEASVDSSGEEDDLAILAAKTNAYAEAKVQEWWKFAWYLIAKYGRQVVTYNESTVGGVNYTGQIYPQWWLQSPDVGFTSWSPKGPWIGVPDIGCAAPTQLSLQSNHTWAVLALVPLAYFAGLWHGRRPKVAEGYLALEP
;
A
#
# COMPACT_ATOMS: atom_id res chain seq x y z
N VAL A 1 -36.47 -15.35 -7.04
CA VAL A 1 -35.02 -15.54 -6.77
C VAL A 1 -34.80 -16.79 -5.95
N THR A 2 -35.35 -16.90 -4.75
CA THR A 2 -35.27 -18.12 -3.93
C THR A 2 -35.77 -19.37 -4.66
N ASP A 3 -36.93 -19.31 -5.34
CA ASP A 3 -37.47 -20.45 -6.10
C ASP A 3 -36.50 -20.93 -7.20
N LEU A 4 -35.82 -20.00 -7.87
CA LEU A 4 -34.81 -20.33 -8.87
C LEU A 4 -33.61 -21.04 -8.23
N ALA A 5 -33.13 -20.56 -7.08
CA ALA A 5 -32.03 -21.22 -6.36
C ALA A 5 -32.40 -22.64 -5.91
N VAL A 6 -33.65 -22.86 -5.48
CA VAL A 6 -34.16 -24.18 -5.13
C VAL A 6 -34.29 -25.07 -6.37
N GLU A 7 -34.90 -24.56 -7.44
CA GLU A 7 -35.06 -25.29 -8.72
C GLU A 7 -33.70 -25.73 -9.29
N LYS A 8 -32.68 -24.87 -9.19
CA LYS A 8 -31.31 -25.16 -9.66
C LYS A 8 -30.47 -25.97 -8.66
N GLY A 9 -31.00 -26.27 -7.47
CA GLY A 9 -30.28 -26.99 -6.42
C GLY A 9 -29.07 -26.22 -5.87
N TRP A 10 -29.07 -24.90 -5.97
CA TRP A 10 -28.01 -24.04 -5.42
C TRP A 10 -28.18 -23.75 -3.93
N TRP A 11 -29.40 -23.91 -3.42
CA TRP A 11 -29.74 -23.69 -2.03
C TRP A 11 -30.95 -24.51 -1.62
N HIS A 12 -30.93 -25.03 -0.38
CA HIS A 12 -32.07 -25.68 0.23
C HIS A 12 -32.58 -24.91 1.46
N PRO A 13 -33.89 -24.81 1.71
CA PRO A 13 -34.42 -24.13 2.90
C PRO A 13 -33.89 -24.64 4.24
N SER A 14 -33.48 -25.91 4.30
CA SER A 14 -32.84 -26.54 5.46
C SER A 14 -31.44 -26.01 5.75
N GLU A 15 -30.79 -25.35 4.78
CA GLU A 15 -29.45 -24.75 4.92
C GLU A 15 -29.50 -23.33 5.48
N ALA A 16 -30.70 -22.77 5.68
CA ALA A 16 -30.87 -21.43 6.22
C ALA A 16 -30.28 -21.34 7.65
N LYS A 17 -29.25 -20.49 7.83
CA LYS A 17 -28.66 -20.20 9.14
C LYS A 17 -29.68 -19.61 10.13
N PHE A 18 -30.64 -18.85 9.61
CA PHE A 18 -31.76 -18.30 10.36
C PHE A 18 -33.09 -18.62 9.64
N PRO A 19 -34.16 -19.00 10.36
CA PRO A 19 -35.45 -19.29 9.75
C PRO A 19 -35.94 -18.14 8.87
N GLY A 20 -36.28 -18.44 7.61
CA GLY A 20 -36.79 -17.46 6.64
C GLY A 20 -35.74 -16.53 6.03
N VAL A 21 -34.45 -16.70 6.34
CA VAL A 21 -33.37 -15.89 5.75
C VAL A 21 -32.69 -16.65 4.62
N PHE A 22 -32.69 -16.05 3.43
CA PHE A 22 -32.05 -16.58 2.24
C PHE A 22 -30.58 -16.16 2.16
N ASP A 23 -29.67 -17.13 2.02
CA ASP A 23 -28.24 -16.87 1.85
C ASP A 23 -27.91 -16.61 0.37
N PHE A 24 -27.95 -15.33 -0.01
CA PHE A 24 -27.58 -14.89 -1.36
C PHE A 24 -26.14 -15.23 -1.72
N PHE A 25 -25.21 -15.07 -0.78
CA PHE A 25 -23.80 -15.27 -1.08
C PHE A 25 -23.50 -16.75 -1.28
N GLY A 26 -24.03 -17.62 -0.41
CA GLY A 26 -23.92 -19.07 -0.54
C GLY A 26 -24.57 -19.63 -1.81
N ALA A 27 -25.75 -19.13 -2.17
CA ALA A 27 -26.51 -19.63 -3.32
C ALA A 27 -25.98 -19.14 -4.67
N TYR A 28 -25.59 -17.86 -4.77
CA TYR A 28 -25.28 -17.20 -6.05
C TYR A 28 -23.85 -16.72 -6.19
N GLY A 29 -23.07 -16.73 -5.11
CA GLY A 29 -21.70 -16.26 -5.17
C GLY A 29 -20.82 -17.18 -6.03
N TYR A 30 -19.79 -16.60 -6.65
CA TYR A 30 -18.86 -17.36 -7.46
C TYR A 30 -18.07 -18.35 -6.60
N GLN A 31 -18.23 -19.64 -6.88
CA GLN A 31 -17.44 -20.70 -6.27
C GLN A 31 -16.36 -21.12 -7.27
N PRO A 32 -15.07 -20.81 -7.00
CA PRO A 32 -14.00 -21.27 -7.86
C PRO A 32 -13.90 -22.79 -7.77
N THR A 33 -13.72 -23.45 -8.93
CA THR A 33 -13.49 -24.89 -9.06
C THR A 33 -12.05 -25.15 -9.48
N ALA A 34 -11.59 -26.40 -9.33
CA ALA A 34 -10.27 -26.80 -9.82
C ALA A 34 -10.12 -26.58 -11.32
N GLU A 35 -11.19 -26.84 -12.08
CA GLU A 35 -11.28 -26.62 -13.53
C GLU A 35 -11.12 -25.15 -13.92
N ASN A 36 -11.66 -24.22 -13.12
CA ASN A 36 -11.67 -22.78 -13.42
C ASN A 36 -10.49 -22.01 -12.81
N THR A 37 -9.67 -22.62 -11.96
CA THR A 37 -8.57 -21.93 -11.25
C THR A 37 -7.19 -22.54 -11.48
N ALA A 38 -7.08 -23.68 -12.15
CA ALA A 38 -5.83 -24.46 -12.26
C ALA A 38 -5.20 -24.84 -10.90
N ILE A 39 -6.00 -24.76 -9.82
CA ILE A 39 -5.63 -25.09 -8.44
C ILE A 39 -6.46 -26.30 -8.03
N GLU A 40 -5.79 -27.42 -7.77
CA GLU A 40 -6.43 -28.73 -7.63
C GLU A 40 -7.12 -28.97 -6.27
N ASP A 41 -6.85 -28.13 -5.26
CA ASP A 41 -7.38 -28.31 -3.90
C ASP A 41 -8.14 -27.08 -3.39
N ILE A 42 -9.28 -27.33 -2.73
CA ILE A 42 -10.17 -26.32 -2.15
C ILE A 42 -9.51 -25.49 -1.05
N THR A 43 -8.53 -26.06 -0.32
CA THR A 43 -7.74 -25.30 0.67
C THR A 43 -6.89 -24.25 -0.01
N SER A 44 -6.28 -24.60 -1.14
CA SER A 44 -5.48 -23.67 -1.93
C SER A 44 -6.34 -22.58 -2.58
N ILE A 45 -7.56 -22.92 -3.00
CA ILE A 45 -8.56 -21.93 -3.47
C ILE A 45 -9.02 -21.00 -2.33
N ARG A 46 -9.25 -21.53 -1.12
CA ARG A 46 -9.59 -20.72 0.06
C ARG A 46 -8.48 -19.74 0.39
N ASN A 47 -7.24 -20.20 0.38
CA ASN A 47 -6.07 -19.36 0.56
C ASN A 47 -6.04 -18.26 -0.50
N LEU A 48 -6.16 -18.62 -1.79
CA LEU A 48 -6.21 -17.67 -2.91
C LEU A 48 -7.22 -16.53 -2.67
N MET A 49 -8.40 -16.87 -2.15
CA MET A 49 -9.46 -15.90 -1.86
C MET A 49 -9.19 -15.09 -0.61
N ALA A 50 -8.50 -15.62 0.38
CA ALA A 50 -7.99 -14.82 1.49
C ALA A 50 -7.03 -13.73 0.96
N TYR A 51 -6.10 -14.11 0.06
CA TYR A 51 -5.14 -13.19 -0.57
C TYR A 51 -5.80 -12.14 -1.47
N TYR A 52 -6.88 -12.52 -2.15
CA TYR A 52 -7.49 -11.69 -3.18
C TYR A 52 -8.61 -10.78 -2.65
N SER A 53 -9.52 -11.27 -1.81
CA SER A 53 -10.74 -10.55 -1.40
C SER A 53 -10.95 -10.52 0.11
N GLY A 54 -10.72 -11.62 0.81
CA GLY A 54 -10.97 -11.74 2.25
C GLY A 54 -10.21 -10.68 3.05
N ARG A 55 -8.90 -10.54 2.81
CA ARG A 55 -8.08 -9.57 3.54
C ARG A 55 -8.49 -8.12 3.30
N ARG A 56 -8.93 -7.77 2.09
CA ARG A 56 -9.47 -6.42 1.79
C ARG A 56 -10.73 -6.13 2.60
N MET A 57 -11.63 -7.10 2.71
CA MET A 57 -12.85 -6.95 3.50
C MET A 57 -12.55 -6.76 4.98
N TRP A 58 -11.72 -7.64 5.55
CA TRP A 58 -11.24 -7.48 6.93
C TRP A 58 -10.61 -6.11 7.15
N ARG A 59 -9.74 -5.67 6.23
CA ARG A 59 -9.02 -4.41 6.36
C ARG A 59 -9.95 -3.20 6.32
N ILE A 60 -10.95 -3.20 5.44
CA ILE A 60 -11.97 -2.14 5.40
C ILE A 60 -12.73 -2.08 6.73
N PHE A 61 -13.14 -3.23 7.28
CA PHE A 61 -13.83 -3.27 8.56
C PHE A 61 -12.92 -2.82 9.72
N SER A 62 -11.66 -3.24 9.77
CA SER A 62 -10.72 -2.85 10.84
C SER A 62 -10.32 -1.38 10.78
N LEU A 63 -10.34 -0.75 9.60
CA LEU A 63 -10.09 0.70 9.47
C LEU A 63 -11.31 1.56 9.79
N LEU A 64 -12.51 1.14 9.37
CA LEU A 64 -13.73 1.96 9.51
C LEU A 64 -14.54 1.67 10.78
N SER A 65 -14.42 0.47 11.35
CA SER A 65 -15.02 0.07 12.63
C SER A 65 -14.06 -0.85 13.40
N PRO A 66 -12.99 -0.32 14.01
CA PRO A 66 -11.91 -1.11 14.60
C PRO A 66 -12.38 -2.19 15.58
N SER A 67 -13.31 -1.85 16.48
CA SER A 67 -13.85 -2.79 17.47
C SER A 67 -14.57 -3.99 16.84
N GLU A 68 -15.17 -3.81 15.67
CA GLU A 68 -15.79 -4.91 14.94
C GLU A 68 -14.77 -5.66 14.09
N GLY A 69 -13.82 -4.97 13.48
CA GLY A 69 -12.74 -5.58 12.72
C GLY A 69 -11.85 -6.52 13.54
N GLU A 70 -11.63 -6.21 14.82
CA GLU A 70 -10.88 -7.08 15.77
C GLU A 70 -11.54 -8.43 16.01
N LYS A 71 -12.86 -8.55 15.79
CA LYS A 71 -13.62 -9.80 15.97
C LYS A 71 -13.55 -10.71 14.74
N LEU A 72 -12.99 -10.22 13.63
CA LEU A 72 -12.95 -10.92 12.35
C LEU A 72 -11.59 -11.56 12.13
N ASP A 73 -11.57 -12.80 11.63
CA ASP A 73 -10.32 -13.48 11.27
C ASP A 73 -9.75 -12.90 9.97
N PRO A 74 -8.58 -12.23 9.98
CA PRO A 74 -7.96 -11.65 8.78
C PRO A 74 -7.56 -12.67 7.70
N ASN A 75 -7.44 -13.95 8.05
CA ASN A 75 -7.04 -15.01 7.13
C ASN A 75 -8.24 -15.76 6.53
N LEU A 76 -9.47 -15.35 6.86
CA LEU A 76 -10.66 -16.00 6.35
C LEU A 76 -10.75 -15.82 4.82
N GLY A 77 -10.82 -16.93 4.10
CA GLY A 77 -11.13 -16.93 2.67
C GLY A 77 -12.61 -16.65 2.46
N ASN A 78 -12.97 -15.55 1.79
CA ASN A 78 -14.37 -15.19 1.57
C ASN A 78 -14.96 -15.93 0.35
N LEU A 79 -15.51 -17.13 0.59
CA LEU A 79 -16.19 -17.95 -0.43
C LEU A 79 -17.64 -18.27 -0.04
N PRO A 80 -18.55 -18.44 -1.03
CA PRO A 80 -19.97 -18.74 -0.83
C PRO A 80 -20.24 -19.84 0.21
N LYS A 81 -19.50 -20.95 0.11
CA LYS A 81 -19.69 -22.13 0.98
C LYS A 81 -18.72 -22.16 2.17
N THR A 82 -18.19 -21.01 2.57
CA THR A 82 -17.36 -20.91 3.77
C THR A 82 -18.24 -20.90 5.01
N LYS A 83 -17.87 -21.70 6.01
CA LYS A 83 -18.53 -21.64 7.31
C LYS A 83 -18.26 -20.26 7.90
N ASP A 84 -19.32 -19.56 8.31
CA ASP A 84 -19.25 -18.22 8.92
C ASP A 84 -18.49 -17.21 8.03
N PRO A 85 -19.00 -16.88 6.82
CA PRO A 85 -18.35 -15.90 5.94
C PRO A 85 -18.30 -14.54 6.62
N TYR A 86 -17.43 -13.65 6.13
CA TYR A 86 -17.44 -12.27 6.59
C TYR A 86 -18.84 -11.66 6.46
N PRO A 87 -19.28 -10.86 7.45
CA PRO A 87 -20.59 -10.26 7.40
C PRO A 87 -20.66 -9.24 6.24
N PRO A 88 -21.84 -9.03 5.63
CA PRO A 88 -22.02 -8.04 4.57
C PRO A 88 -21.83 -6.60 5.08
N SER A 89 -21.95 -6.38 6.39
CA SER A 89 -21.68 -5.12 7.08
C SER A 89 -21.32 -5.37 8.54
N VAL A 90 -20.65 -4.39 9.15
CA VAL A 90 -20.40 -4.35 10.59
C VAL A 90 -21.05 -3.09 11.18
N PRO A 91 -21.49 -3.11 12.45
CA PRO A 91 -21.99 -1.90 13.07
C PRO A 91 -20.87 -0.84 13.19
N ALA A 92 -21.25 0.42 13.04
CA ALA A 92 -20.38 1.57 13.29
C ALA A 92 -21.21 2.65 13.98
N PRO A 93 -20.69 3.32 15.03
CA PRO A 93 -21.40 4.41 15.68
C PRO A 93 -21.79 5.50 14.66
N ARG A 94 -22.97 6.10 14.84
CA ARG A 94 -23.44 7.17 13.94
C ARG A 94 -22.40 8.30 13.91
N GLY A 95 -21.93 8.63 12.70
CA GLY A 95 -20.95 9.70 12.47
C GLY A 95 -19.50 9.32 12.72
N SER A 96 -19.18 8.06 13.09
CA SER A 96 -17.80 7.62 13.29
C SER A 96 -17.02 7.47 11.99
N VAL A 97 -17.71 7.16 10.89
CA VAL A 97 -17.10 7.02 9.56
C VAL A 97 -17.13 8.36 8.85
N THR A 98 -15.95 8.93 8.61
CA THR A 98 -15.80 10.20 7.89
C THR A 98 -15.36 9.96 6.44
N ARG A 99 -15.60 10.95 5.57
CA ARG A 99 -15.09 10.94 4.19
C ARG A 99 -13.58 10.69 4.12
N SER A 100 -12.81 11.36 4.98
CA SER A 100 -11.34 11.21 5.01
C SER A 100 -10.92 9.78 5.39
N MET A 101 -11.64 9.13 6.31
CA MET A 101 -11.39 7.71 6.63
C MET A 101 -11.66 6.80 5.43
N VAL A 102 -12.73 7.04 4.67
CA VAL A 102 -13.04 6.27 3.46
C VAL A 102 -11.94 6.47 2.40
N MET A 103 -11.55 7.73 2.13
CA MET A 103 -10.45 8.03 1.20
C MET A 103 -9.14 7.37 1.63
N ASN A 104 -8.79 7.42 2.92
CA ASN A 104 -7.58 6.78 3.45
C ASN A 104 -7.66 5.25 3.38
N THR A 105 -8.84 4.67 3.56
CA THR A 105 -9.05 3.22 3.36
C THR A 105 -8.79 2.82 1.91
N LEU A 106 -9.22 3.63 0.94
CA LEU A 106 -8.94 3.38 -0.48
C LEU A 106 -7.44 3.44 -0.82
N ARG A 107 -6.63 4.14 -0.01
CA ARG A 107 -5.16 4.27 -0.16
C ARG A 107 -4.36 3.10 0.39
N ASP A 108 -5.00 2.20 1.14
CA ASP A 108 -4.32 1.25 2.02
C ASP A 108 -3.76 0.02 1.25
N HIS A 109 -2.61 -0.44 1.72
CA HIS A 109 -1.90 -1.66 1.32
C HIS A 109 -1.57 -2.53 2.54
N TYR A 110 -2.47 -2.51 3.54
CA TYR A 110 -2.36 -3.21 4.82
C TYR A 110 -1.28 -2.66 5.75
N GLU A 111 -0.96 -1.36 5.65
CA GLU A 111 0.12 -0.75 6.41
C GLU A 111 -0.05 -0.94 7.93
N GLY A 112 1.05 -1.27 8.62
CA GLY A 112 1.04 -1.49 10.07
C GLY A 112 0.46 -2.83 10.52
N THR A 113 0.23 -3.77 9.60
CA THR A 113 -0.22 -5.13 9.90
C THR A 113 0.85 -6.16 9.50
N PRO A 114 0.75 -7.43 9.92
CA PRO A 114 1.62 -8.50 9.40
C PRO A 114 1.53 -8.72 7.87
N TYR A 115 0.56 -8.07 7.22
CA TYR A 115 0.26 -8.22 5.79
C TYR A 115 0.67 -7.01 4.96
N ASP A 116 1.38 -6.07 5.58
CA ASP A 116 1.83 -4.81 4.99
C ASP A 116 2.68 -5.05 3.74
N LEU A 117 2.13 -4.67 2.59
CA LEU A 117 2.78 -4.84 1.28
C LEU A 117 3.97 -3.89 1.05
N THR A 118 4.15 -2.89 1.92
CA THR A 118 5.27 -1.95 1.89
C THR A 118 6.49 -2.45 2.67
N LYS A 119 6.42 -3.68 3.23
CA LYS A 119 7.45 -4.30 4.06
C LYS A 119 7.94 -5.63 3.46
N GLY A 120 9.05 -6.10 4.01
CA GLY A 120 9.60 -7.42 3.72
C GLY A 120 10.23 -7.51 2.33
N MET A 121 10.69 -8.73 1.97
CA MET A 121 11.54 -8.84 0.79
C MET A 121 10.87 -8.64 -0.57
N ALA A 122 9.56 -8.82 -0.62
CA ALA A 122 8.80 -8.55 -1.83
C ALA A 122 8.67 -7.05 -2.13
N ALA A 123 8.83 -6.16 -1.13
CA ALA A 123 8.63 -4.71 -1.29
C ALA A 123 9.92 -3.97 -1.72
N GLY A 124 11.05 -4.66 -1.80
CA GLY A 124 12.35 -4.07 -2.11
C GLY A 124 12.85 -3.12 -1.02
N PRO A 125 13.96 -2.39 -1.27
CA PRO A 125 14.56 -1.49 -0.28
C PRO A 125 13.71 -0.26 0.04
N HIS A 126 12.81 0.13 -0.86
CA HIS A 126 12.02 1.36 -0.73
C HIS A 126 10.51 1.13 -0.53
N GLY A 127 10.11 -0.13 -0.30
CA GLY A 127 8.77 -0.47 0.17
C GLY A 127 7.66 -0.31 -0.85
N THR A 128 7.91 -0.56 -2.14
CA THR A 128 6.83 -0.51 -3.15
C THR A 128 5.81 -1.63 -2.88
N PRO A 129 4.50 -1.34 -2.82
CA PRO A 129 3.45 -2.34 -2.66
C PRO A 129 2.96 -2.93 -4.00
N ASN A 130 3.42 -2.38 -5.13
CA ASN A 130 2.95 -2.77 -6.46
C ASN A 130 3.62 -4.07 -6.94
N ARG A 131 2.83 -4.99 -7.51
CA ARG A 131 3.30 -6.27 -8.06
C ARG A 131 2.67 -6.50 -9.43
N GLY A 132 3.51 -6.56 -10.47
CA GLY A 132 3.09 -6.81 -11.85
C GLY A 132 2.35 -8.14 -12.04
N PRO A 133 1.70 -8.35 -13.20
CA PRO A 133 1.12 -9.65 -13.53
C PRO A 133 2.22 -10.74 -13.65
N ILE A 134 1.90 -11.95 -13.21
CA ILE A 134 2.80 -13.12 -13.27
C ILE A 134 2.11 -14.21 -14.09
N THR A 135 2.86 -14.88 -14.97
CA THR A 135 2.41 -16.05 -15.74
C THR A 135 3.41 -17.19 -15.60
N GLY A 136 2.93 -18.43 -15.68
CA GLY A 136 3.79 -19.63 -15.73
C GLY A 136 4.33 -20.16 -14.39
N ILE A 137 4.06 -19.51 -13.26
CA ILE A 137 4.49 -19.96 -11.93
C ILE A 137 3.28 -19.97 -10.97
N LYS A 138 3.14 -21.04 -10.17
CA LYS A 138 2.12 -21.15 -9.12
C LYS A 138 2.52 -20.32 -7.90
N GLY A 139 1.70 -19.35 -7.52
CA GLY A 139 1.91 -18.48 -6.36
C GLY A 139 1.00 -17.26 -6.40
N GLN A 140 0.92 -16.51 -5.30
CA GLN A 140 0.10 -15.30 -5.23
C GLN A 140 0.67 -14.29 -4.22
N TRP A 141 0.51 -13.01 -4.56
CA TRP A 141 0.69 -11.88 -3.64
C TRP A 141 -0.66 -11.40 -3.10
N GLU A 142 -0.62 -10.80 -1.92
CA GLU A 142 -1.73 -10.01 -1.40
C GLU A 142 -2.22 -8.99 -2.45
N ARG A 143 -3.54 -8.97 -2.65
CA ARG A 143 -4.16 -7.92 -3.46
C ARG A 143 -4.42 -6.71 -2.57
N ALA A 144 -3.66 -5.62 -2.78
CA ALA A 144 -3.89 -4.34 -2.10
C ALA A 144 -5.29 -3.76 -2.35
N ILE A 145 -5.76 -2.90 -1.45
CA ILE A 145 -6.96 -2.08 -1.68
C ILE A 145 -6.65 -1.04 -2.75
N SER A 146 -5.56 -0.30 -2.57
CA SER A 146 -5.01 0.60 -3.59
C SER A 146 -4.09 -0.17 -4.55
N MET A 147 -4.48 -0.31 -5.82
CA MET A 147 -3.76 -1.12 -6.81
C MET A 147 -3.33 -0.28 -8.00
N PHE A 148 -2.08 -0.44 -8.49
CA PHE A 148 -1.50 0.29 -9.63
C PHE A 148 -2.29 0.25 -10.95
N ARG A 149 -3.25 -0.67 -11.11
CA ARG A 149 -4.10 -0.75 -12.32
C ARG A 149 -5.38 0.08 -12.22
N THR A 150 -5.58 0.78 -11.10
CA THR A 150 -6.77 1.59 -10.86
C THR A 150 -6.72 2.80 -11.78
N ALA A 151 -7.65 2.90 -12.73
CA ALA A 151 -7.72 4.05 -13.63
C ALA A 151 -8.29 5.30 -12.94
N TYR A 152 -9.19 5.11 -11.98
CA TYR A 152 -9.78 6.17 -11.16
C TYR A 152 -10.41 5.57 -9.90
N SER A 153 -10.68 6.41 -8.93
CA SER A 153 -11.42 6.07 -7.71
C SER A 153 -12.31 7.24 -7.29
N TYR A 154 -13.36 6.96 -6.54
CA TYR A 154 -14.28 8.01 -6.09
C TYR A 154 -14.90 7.69 -4.73
N VAL A 155 -15.33 8.74 -4.03
CA VAL A 155 -16.14 8.67 -2.82
C VAL A 155 -17.39 9.50 -3.04
N LEU A 156 -18.56 8.87 -2.92
CA LEU A 156 -19.85 9.54 -3.04
C LEU A 156 -20.31 10.02 -1.68
N GLU A 157 -20.36 11.33 -1.49
CA GLU A 157 -20.93 11.96 -0.31
C GLU A 157 -22.37 12.36 -0.62
N ILE A 158 -23.31 11.50 -0.23
CA ILE A 158 -24.73 11.70 -0.49
C ILE A 158 -25.28 12.74 0.48
N ARG A 159 -25.80 13.84 -0.07
CA ARG A 159 -26.30 15.00 0.67
C ARG A 159 -27.67 15.45 0.13
N PRO A 160 -28.53 16.05 0.97
CA PRO A 160 -29.83 16.58 0.54
C PRO A 160 -29.68 17.78 -0.43
N ASN A 161 -30.81 18.33 -0.89
CA ASN A 161 -30.88 19.55 -1.71
C ASN A 161 -30.08 19.49 -3.01
N ARG A 162 -29.95 18.29 -3.62
CA ARG A 162 -29.16 18.08 -4.86
C ARG A 162 -27.66 18.41 -4.71
N ARG A 163 -27.16 18.55 -3.48
CA ARG A 163 -25.76 18.89 -3.18
C ARG A 163 -24.89 17.65 -2.96
N SER A 164 -25.27 16.46 -3.46
CA SER A 164 -24.37 15.30 -3.34
C SER A 164 -23.04 15.57 -4.07
N ILE A 165 -21.90 15.20 -3.46
CA ILE A 165 -20.57 15.40 -4.03
C ILE A 165 -19.98 14.05 -4.43
N THR A 166 -19.52 13.95 -5.67
CA THR A 166 -18.58 12.95 -6.12
C THR A 166 -17.17 13.49 -5.89
N TRP A 167 -16.49 12.99 -4.87
CA TRP A 167 -15.06 13.19 -4.73
C TRP A 167 -14.38 12.25 -5.71
N PHE A 168 -13.73 12.78 -6.74
CA PHE A 168 -13.18 11.99 -7.85
C PHE A 168 -11.66 12.15 -7.94
N GLY A 169 -10.94 11.04 -8.05
CA GLY A 169 -9.49 11.00 -8.21
C GLY A 169 -9.10 10.10 -9.39
N TYR A 170 -8.20 10.57 -10.24
CA TYR A 170 -7.64 9.77 -11.32
C TYR A 170 -6.45 8.94 -10.84
N ASP A 171 -6.25 7.79 -11.49
CA ASP A 171 -5.23 6.80 -11.18
C ASP A 171 -5.40 6.15 -9.79
N ALA A 172 -4.38 5.44 -9.30
CA ALA A 172 -4.45 4.73 -8.03
C ALA A 172 -4.54 5.69 -6.83
N ALA A 173 -5.41 5.31 -5.89
CA ALA A 173 -5.74 6.07 -4.68
C ALA A 173 -4.51 6.55 -3.89
N HIS A 174 -3.44 5.74 -3.84
CA HIS A 174 -2.27 5.99 -3.01
C HIS A 174 -1.48 7.25 -3.38
N GLY A 175 -1.61 7.76 -4.60
CA GLY A 175 -0.99 9.04 -5.00
C GLY A 175 -1.90 9.89 -5.87
N THR A 176 -3.22 9.84 -5.59
CA THR A 176 -4.20 10.77 -6.16
C THR A 176 -4.69 11.79 -5.13
N ALA A 177 -5.17 12.92 -5.62
CA ALA A 177 -5.92 13.91 -4.85
C ALA A 177 -7.36 13.95 -5.36
N TRP A 178 -8.33 13.75 -4.47
CA TRP A 178 -9.74 13.72 -4.84
C TRP A 178 -10.32 15.13 -4.97
N MET A 179 -10.81 15.49 -6.16
CA MET A 179 -11.49 16.76 -6.43
C MET A 179 -13.00 16.64 -6.20
N PRO A 180 -13.66 17.66 -5.64
CA PRO A 180 -15.11 17.65 -5.46
C PRO A 180 -15.83 17.99 -6.77
N PHE A 181 -16.85 17.21 -7.13
CA PHE A 181 -17.78 17.52 -8.21
C PHE A 181 -19.23 17.32 -7.73
N TYR A 182 -20.12 18.27 -8.01
CA TYR A 182 -21.53 18.10 -7.67
C TYR A 182 -22.19 17.07 -8.59
N GLY A 183 -22.78 16.02 -8.01
CA GLY A 183 -23.39 14.92 -8.76
C GLY A 183 -24.63 15.32 -9.57
N SER A 184 -25.28 16.43 -9.19
CA SER A 184 -26.42 17.00 -9.92
C SER A 184 -26.04 18.25 -10.73
N SER A 185 -24.74 18.45 -11.00
CA SER A 185 -24.23 19.61 -11.76
C SER A 185 -25.00 19.80 -13.08
N PRO A 186 -25.50 21.01 -13.37
CA PRO A 186 -26.14 21.33 -14.66
C PRO A 186 -25.12 21.60 -15.77
N ILE A 187 -23.83 21.76 -15.43
CA ILE A 187 -22.74 22.00 -16.38
C ILE A 187 -21.80 20.78 -16.42
N PRO A 188 -21.12 20.52 -17.57
CA PRO A 188 -20.16 19.43 -17.67
C PRO A 188 -18.95 19.64 -16.74
N ALA A 189 -18.26 18.56 -16.41
CA ALA A 189 -16.95 18.62 -15.77
C ALA A 189 -15.91 19.30 -16.70
N PRO A 190 -14.78 19.79 -16.17
CA PRO A 190 -13.68 20.33 -16.96
C PRO A 190 -13.24 19.40 -18.08
N GLN A 191 -12.81 19.96 -19.22
CA GLN A 191 -12.38 19.17 -20.38
C GLN A 191 -11.31 18.11 -20.01
N MET A 192 -10.37 18.47 -19.14
CA MET A 192 -9.31 17.58 -18.64
C MET A 192 -9.82 16.35 -17.84
N TYR A 193 -11.08 16.38 -17.38
CA TYR A 193 -11.78 15.28 -16.71
C TYR A 193 -12.78 14.56 -17.60
N THR A 194 -13.00 15.00 -18.84
CA THR A 194 -13.92 14.32 -19.76
C THR A 194 -13.22 13.17 -20.49
N ALA A 195 -13.95 12.09 -20.77
CA ALA A 195 -13.43 10.93 -21.48
C ALA A 195 -12.97 11.24 -22.92
N HIS A 196 -13.44 12.36 -23.50
CA HIS A 196 -13.03 12.83 -24.81
C HIS A 196 -11.55 13.27 -24.78
N GLY A 197 -10.66 12.37 -25.21
CA GLY A 197 -9.21 12.63 -25.29
C GLY A 197 -8.36 11.84 -24.29
N LEU A 198 -8.96 11.05 -23.40
CA LEU A 198 -8.23 10.13 -22.51
C LEU A 198 -7.78 8.86 -23.27
N ASN A 199 -6.74 9.01 -24.08
CA ASN A 199 -5.99 7.86 -24.58
C ASN A 199 -4.82 7.55 -23.63
N MET A 200 -5.00 6.60 -22.72
CA MET A 200 -3.96 6.19 -21.77
C MET A 200 -2.70 5.59 -22.43
N SER A 201 -2.72 5.31 -23.74
CA SER A 201 -1.52 4.89 -24.48
C SER A 201 -0.75 6.04 -25.12
N THR A 202 -1.27 7.27 -25.06
CA THR A 202 -0.64 8.47 -25.63
C THR A 202 -0.58 9.58 -24.59
N PHE A 203 0.64 9.94 -24.19
CA PHE A 203 0.87 10.99 -23.20
C PHE A 203 0.24 12.31 -23.64
N ASN A 204 -0.50 12.95 -22.72
CA ASN A 204 -1.17 14.22 -22.97
C ASN A 204 -1.27 15.04 -21.68
N THR A 205 -0.73 16.26 -21.67
CA THR A 205 -0.80 17.17 -20.52
C THR A 205 -2.18 17.79 -20.30
N ASP A 206 -3.03 17.78 -21.33
CA ASP A 206 -4.40 18.33 -21.29
C ASP A 206 -5.38 17.36 -20.61
N ALA A 207 -4.95 16.11 -20.39
CA ALA A 207 -5.70 15.08 -19.69
C ALA A 207 -5.22 14.95 -18.24
N ALA A 208 -6.12 15.20 -17.28
CA ALA A 208 -5.78 15.18 -15.86
C ALA A 208 -5.22 13.83 -15.39
N TRP A 209 -5.65 12.73 -16.00
CA TRP A 209 -5.20 11.38 -15.66
C TRP A 209 -3.66 11.25 -15.69
N TRP A 210 -3.00 11.81 -16.68
CA TRP A 210 -1.54 11.71 -16.82
C TRP A 210 -0.77 12.41 -15.71
N ALA A 211 -1.31 13.49 -15.14
CA ALA A 211 -0.68 14.21 -14.03
C ALA A 211 -0.58 13.31 -12.79
N PHE A 212 -1.67 12.63 -12.44
CA PHE A 212 -1.73 11.71 -11.29
C PHE A 212 -0.97 10.42 -11.57
N ASN A 213 -1.13 9.85 -12.77
CA ASN A 213 -0.44 8.64 -13.15
C ASN A 213 1.09 8.79 -13.16
N LEU A 214 1.62 9.93 -13.62
CA LEU A 214 3.07 10.18 -13.59
C LEU A 214 3.60 10.18 -12.14
N VAL A 215 2.89 10.79 -11.20
CA VAL A 215 3.30 10.80 -9.78
C VAL A 215 3.27 9.40 -9.17
N ASN A 216 2.25 8.59 -9.47
CA ASN A 216 2.18 7.21 -8.99
C ASN A 216 3.30 6.34 -9.59
N GLN A 217 3.53 6.43 -10.91
CA GLN A 217 4.64 5.70 -11.54
C GLN A 217 5.99 6.12 -10.99
N TYR A 218 6.21 7.43 -10.79
CA TYR A 218 7.47 7.94 -10.26
C TYR A 218 7.67 7.54 -8.79
N SER A 219 6.58 7.41 -8.04
CA SER A 219 6.63 6.94 -6.65
C SER A 219 7.22 5.54 -6.53
N ASP A 220 7.06 4.65 -7.51
CA ASP A 220 7.60 3.28 -7.43
C ASP A 220 9.13 3.21 -7.31
N ILE A 221 9.87 4.26 -7.70
CA ILE A 221 11.34 4.34 -7.54
C ILE A 221 11.74 4.30 -6.07
N ASN A 222 11.06 5.11 -5.25
CA ASN A 222 11.24 5.12 -3.81
C ASN A 222 9.91 5.39 -3.12
N PHE A 223 9.11 4.33 -3.00
CA PHE A 223 7.70 4.44 -2.63
C PHE A 223 7.50 5.13 -1.30
N GLN A 224 8.18 4.70 -0.23
CA GLN A 224 8.00 5.29 1.09
C GLN A 224 8.27 6.81 1.11
N LEU A 225 9.33 7.25 0.43
CA LEU A 225 9.72 8.66 0.42
C LEU A 225 8.84 9.50 -0.50
N ILE A 226 8.74 9.11 -1.77
CA ILE A 226 8.08 9.90 -2.82
C ILE A 226 6.55 9.85 -2.63
N ASN A 227 5.99 8.67 -2.35
CA ASN A 227 4.55 8.55 -2.08
C ASN A 227 4.16 9.26 -0.78
N GLY A 228 5.04 9.29 0.22
CA GLY A 228 4.82 10.07 1.45
C GLY A 228 4.58 11.55 1.16
N GLU A 229 5.37 12.15 0.27
CA GLU A 229 5.21 13.53 -0.15
C GLU A 229 3.97 13.73 -1.05
N ALA A 230 3.69 12.78 -1.96
CA ALA A 230 2.48 12.81 -2.78
C ALA A 230 1.20 12.76 -1.93
N ARG A 231 1.16 11.91 -0.89
CA ARG A 231 0.04 11.81 0.06
C ARG A 231 -0.12 13.08 0.89
N ALA A 232 0.98 13.71 1.30
CA ALA A 232 0.93 14.98 2.02
C ALA A 232 0.32 16.07 1.13
N LYS A 233 0.75 16.17 -0.14
CA LYS A 233 0.20 17.12 -1.10
C LYS A 233 -1.27 16.88 -1.42
N ALA A 234 -1.66 15.62 -1.61
CA ALA A 234 -3.06 15.25 -1.81
C ALA A 234 -3.94 15.65 -0.62
N SER A 235 -3.45 15.44 0.61
CA SER A 235 -4.17 15.79 1.84
C SER A 235 -4.37 17.30 1.99
N GLU A 236 -3.38 18.11 1.59
CA GLU A 236 -3.48 19.57 1.56
C GLU A 236 -4.64 20.02 0.65
N ILE A 237 -4.64 19.50 -0.58
CA ILE A 237 -5.67 19.80 -1.59
C ILE A 237 -7.05 19.34 -1.13
N GLU A 238 -7.19 18.13 -0.62
CA GLU A 238 -8.46 17.59 -0.13
C GLU A 238 -9.03 18.39 1.05
N LEU A 239 -8.17 18.83 1.96
CA LEU A 239 -8.57 19.64 3.11
C LEU A 239 -8.99 21.05 2.68
N GLU A 240 -8.28 21.65 1.74
CA GLU A 240 -8.63 22.94 1.16
C GLU A 240 -9.98 22.85 0.43
N ALA A 241 -10.16 21.86 -0.45
CA ALA A 241 -11.42 21.60 -1.15
C ALA A 241 -12.59 21.44 -0.17
N ALA A 242 -12.41 20.66 0.89
CA ALA A 242 -13.41 20.47 1.94
C ALA A 242 -13.85 21.77 2.63
N LYS A 243 -12.91 22.70 2.84
CA LYS A 243 -13.19 24.01 3.44
C LYS A 243 -13.90 24.92 2.43
N LEU A 244 -13.38 24.98 1.20
CA LEU A 244 -13.90 25.83 0.14
C LEU A 244 -15.33 25.46 -0.26
N VAL A 245 -15.67 24.16 -0.33
CA VAL A 245 -17.05 23.72 -0.58
C VAL A 245 -18.03 24.34 0.42
N LYS A 246 -17.70 24.33 1.72
CA LYS A 246 -18.56 24.94 2.75
C LYS A 246 -18.69 26.45 2.57
N VAL A 247 -17.60 27.13 2.22
CA VAL A 247 -17.58 28.58 1.95
C VAL A 247 -18.45 28.92 0.75
N TRP A 248 -18.33 28.15 -0.33
CA TRP A 248 -19.11 28.37 -1.55
C TRP A 248 -20.60 28.12 -1.31
N GLU A 249 -20.96 27.03 -0.63
CA GLU A 249 -22.36 26.75 -0.27
C GLU A 249 -22.95 27.88 0.58
N ALA A 250 -22.25 28.32 1.62
CA ALA A 250 -22.71 29.43 2.47
C ALA A 250 -22.85 30.76 1.70
N SER A 251 -22.01 30.99 0.69
CA SER A 251 -22.08 32.20 -0.14
C SER A 251 -23.34 32.24 -1.00
N VAL A 252 -23.80 31.08 -1.46
CA VAL A 252 -24.98 30.99 -2.32
C VAL A 252 -26.27 30.91 -1.50
N ASP A 253 -26.21 30.26 -0.34
CA ASP A 253 -27.32 30.26 0.62
C ASP A 253 -27.65 31.67 1.14
N SER A 254 -26.64 32.55 1.22
CA SER A 254 -26.84 33.96 1.63
C SER A 254 -27.25 34.89 0.49
N SER A 255 -26.92 34.58 -0.77
CA SER A 255 -27.31 35.37 -1.94
C SER A 255 -28.74 35.08 -2.38
N GLY A 256 -29.27 33.88 -2.13
CA GLY A 256 -30.61 33.47 -2.57
C GLY A 256 -30.74 33.31 -4.08
N GLU A 257 -29.62 33.06 -4.78
CA GLU A 257 -29.57 32.94 -6.23
C GLU A 257 -30.35 31.72 -6.75
N GLU A 258 -31.04 31.90 -7.88
CA GLU A 258 -31.90 30.88 -8.49
C GLU A 258 -31.10 29.74 -9.17
N ASP A 259 -29.84 30.00 -9.54
CA ASP A 259 -28.92 29.03 -10.18
C ASP A 259 -27.77 28.61 -9.24
N ASP A 260 -28.12 28.25 -8.01
CA ASP A 260 -27.15 27.94 -6.96
C ASP A 260 -26.17 26.82 -7.38
N LEU A 261 -26.70 25.79 -8.03
CA LEU A 261 -25.95 24.61 -8.39
C LEU A 261 -24.99 24.82 -9.57
N ALA A 262 -25.32 25.63 -10.58
CA ALA A 262 -24.36 25.94 -11.64
C ALA A 262 -23.21 26.79 -11.11
N ILE A 263 -23.48 27.74 -10.20
CA ILE A 263 -22.45 28.56 -9.56
C ILE A 263 -21.51 27.69 -8.73
N LEU A 264 -22.07 26.79 -7.91
CA LEU A 264 -21.30 25.83 -7.12
C LEU A 264 -20.47 24.89 -8.01
N ALA A 265 -21.07 24.36 -9.08
CA ALA A 265 -20.39 23.50 -10.04
C ALA A 265 -19.24 24.23 -10.76
N ALA A 266 -19.44 25.48 -11.17
CA ALA A 266 -18.40 26.29 -11.81
C ALA A 266 -17.22 26.53 -10.87
N LYS A 267 -17.48 26.79 -9.58
CA LYS A 267 -16.43 26.94 -8.56
C LYS A 267 -15.64 25.64 -8.35
N THR A 268 -16.32 24.50 -8.25
CA THR A 268 -15.64 23.20 -8.13
C THR A 268 -14.85 22.83 -9.38
N ASN A 269 -15.36 23.13 -10.57
CA ASN A 269 -14.68 22.90 -11.84
C ASN A 269 -13.40 23.73 -11.94
N ALA A 270 -13.48 25.04 -11.68
CA ALA A 270 -12.33 25.93 -11.70
C ALA A 270 -11.26 25.50 -10.67
N TYR A 271 -11.69 25.03 -9.50
CA TYR A 271 -10.79 24.48 -8.49
C TYR A 271 -10.08 23.21 -9.00
N ALA A 272 -10.82 22.26 -9.56
CA ALA A 272 -10.25 21.03 -10.10
C ALA A 272 -9.22 21.32 -11.21
N GLU A 273 -9.52 22.25 -12.12
CA GLU A 273 -8.59 22.66 -13.18
C GLU A 273 -7.30 23.27 -12.61
N ALA A 274 -7.44 24.20 -11.67
CA ALA A 274 -6.30 24.82 -11.02
C ALA A 274 -5.42 23.78 -10.30
N LYS A 275 -6.03 22.80 -9.63
CA LYS A 275 -5.29 21.76 -8.90
C LYS A 275 -4.64 20.72 -9.78
N VAL A 276 -5.16 20.43 -10.97
CA VAL A 276 -4.43 19.62 -11.96
C VAL A 276 -3.18 20.36 -12.44
N GLN A 277 -3.25 21.67 -12.70
CA GLN A 277 -2.08 22.46 -13.08
C GLN A 277 -1.04 22.54 -11.94
N GLU A 278 -1.51 22.65 -10.70
CA GLU A 278 -0.65 22.57 -9.52
C GLU A 278 0.01 21.18 -9.39
N TRP A 279 -0.74 20.11 -9.65
CA TRP A 279 -0.24 18.73 -9.62
C TRP A 279 0.82 18.47 -10.70
N TRP A 280 0.69 19.04 -11.90
CA TRP A 280 1.73 18.99 -12.92
C TRP A 280 3.04 19.63 -12.45
N LYS A 281 2.97 20.81 -11.85
CA LYS A 281 4.15 21.48 -11.26
C LYS A 281 4.77 20.61 -10.16
N PHE A 282 3.93 19.98 -9.34
CA PHE A 282 4.36 19.05 -8.31
C PHE A 282 5.03 17.79 -8.88
N ALA A 283 4.53 17.23 -9.99
CA ALA A 283 5.15 16.09 -10.65
C ALA A 283 6.57 16.45 -11.15
N TRP A 284 6.75 17.61 -11.77
CA TRP A 284 8.07 18.09 -12.19
C TRP A 284 9.00 18.36 -11.01
N TYR A 285 8.44 18.89 -9.91
CA TYR A 285 9.17 19.07 -8.67
C TYR A 285 9.71 17.74 -8.11
N LEU A 286 8.87 16.70 -8.03
CA LEU A 286 9.30 15.37 -7.57
C LEU A 286 10.42 14.80 -8.46
N ILE A 287 10.29 14.91 -9.78
CA ILE A 287 11.30 14.44 -10.74
C ILE A 287 12.65 15.16 -10.52
N ALA A 288 12.62 16.48 -10.36
CA ALA A 288 13.84 17.26 -10.11
C ALA A 288 14.46 16.94 -8.76
N LYS A 289 13.63 16.80 -7.71
CA LYS A 289 14.05 16.54 -6.33
C LYS A 289 14.73 15.18 -6.17
N TYR A 290 14.15 14.12 -6.75
CA TYR A 290 14.54 12.73 -6.52
C TYR A 290 15.28 12.06 -7.67
N GLY A 291 15.49 12.75 -8.81
CA GLY A 291 15.98 12.15 -10.07
C GLY A 291 17.42 11.59 -10.09
N ARG A 292 18.16 11.62 -8.97
CA ARG A 292 19.59 11.25 -8.91
C ARG A 292 19.97 10.34 -7.74
N GLN A 293 19.02 9.56 -7.20
CA GLN A 293 19.22 8.76 -5.96
C GLN A 293 19.71 9.58 -4.76
N VAL A 294 19.43 10.88 -4.79
CA VAL A 294 19.71 11.86 -3.72
C VAL A 294 18.44 12.68 -3.52
N VAL A 295 18.42 13.54 -2.51
CA VAL A 295 17.34 14.53 -2.35
C VAL A 295 17.92 15.92 -2.60
N THR A 296 17.47 16.56 -3.68
CA THR A 296 17.87 17.93 -4.03
C THR A 296 16.86 18.91 -3.44
N TYR A 297 17.32 19.97 -2.79
CA TYR A 297 16.46 20.96 -2.11
C TYR A 297 16.96 22.40 -2.33
N ASN A 298 17.48 22.67 -3.53
CA ASN A 298 18.05 23.96 -3.94
C ASN A 298 17.04 25.12 -3.94
N GLU A 299 15.74 24.81 -3.96
CA GLU A 299 14.65 25.78 -3.81
C GLU A 299 14.48 26.30 -2.37
N SER A 300 15.06 25.62 -1.38
CA SER A 300 15.00 26.06 0.02
C SER A 300 15.98 27.20 0.31
N THR A 301 15.76 27.90 1.42
CA THR A 301 16.65 28.99 1.88
C THR A 301 18.08 28.54 2.20
N VAL A 302 18.26 27.26 2.52
CA VAL A 302 19.58 26.67 2.81
C VAL A 302 20.21 26.11 1.52
N GLY A 303 19.41 25.58 0.61
CA GLY A 303 19.85 24.93 -0.62
C GLY A 303 20.68 23.66 -0.40
N GLY A 304 20.86 22.85 -1.45
CA GLY A 304 21.82 21.75 -1.44
C GLY A 304 21.30 20.40 -1.91
N VAL A 305 22.14 19.39 -1.68
CA VAL A 305 21.91 18.00 -2.05
C VAL A 305 22.19 17.11 -0.85
N ASN A 306 21.18 16.34 -0.45
CA ASN A 306 21.34 15.27 0.53
C ASN A 306 21.70 13.98 -0.20
N TYR A 307 23.01 13.69 -0.26
CA TYR A 307 23.56 12.51 -0.93
C TYR A 307 23.16 11.18 -0.29
N THR A 308 22.65 11.19 0.95
CA THR A 308 22.18 9.98 1.66
C THR A 308 20.65 9.92 1.76
N GLY A 309 19.94 10.87 1.15
CA GLY A 309 18.49 10.99 1.28
C GLY A 309 17.67 9.87 0.63
N GLN A 310 18.28 9.04 -0.22
CA GLN A 310 17.68 7.82 -0.77
C GLN A 310 18.55 6.59 -0.53
N ILE A 311 19.29 6.53 0.59
CA ILE A 311 20.16 5.40 0.90
C ILE A 311 19.37 4.10 1.04
N TYR A 312 19.95 2.99 0.56
CA TYR A 312 19.40 1.67 0.81
C TYR A 312 19.43 1.35 2.32
N PRO A 313 18.35 0.78 2.87
CA PRO A 313 18.30 0.50 4.30
C PRO A 313 19.21 -0.67 4.67
N GLN A 314 19.81 -0.60 5.86
CA GLN A 314 20.79 -1.59 6.32
C GLN A 314 20.23 -3.01 6.37
N TRP A 315 18.99 -3.19 6.83
CA TRP A 315 18.34 -4.51 6.87
C TRP A 315 18.28 -5.18 5.49
N TRP A 316 18.15 -4.38 4.42
CA TRP A 316 18.08 -4.87 3.06
C TRP A 316 19.47 -5.31 2.58
N LEU A 317 20.47 -4.44 2.80
CA LEU A 317 21.86 -4.72 2.45
C LEU A 317 22.44 -5.93 3.21
N GLN A 318 22.01 -6.14 4.45
CA GLN A 318 22.42 -7.27 5.28
C GLN A 318 21.69 -8.58 4.93
N SER A 319 20.66 -8.53 4.07
CA SER A 319 19.93 -9.74 3.68
C SER A 319 20.81 -10.63 2.79
N PRO A 320 20.94 -11.93 3.10
CA PRO A 320 21.66 -12.86 2.24
C PRO A 320 20.99 -13.00 0.86
N ASP A 321 19.68 -12.78 0.76
CA ASP A 321 18.93 -12.82 -0.51
C ASP A 321 19.30 -11.68 -1.47
N VAL A 322 19.76 -10.55 -0.90
CA VAL A 322 20.24 -9.39 -1.66
C VAL A 322 21.70 -9.57 -2.06
N GLY A 323 22.47 -10.28 -1.23
CA GLY A 323 23.84 -10.64 -1.54
C GLY A 323 24.86 -9.51 -1.34
N PHE A 324 24.45 -8.34 -0.87
CA PHE A 324 25.35 -7.19 -0.69
C PHE A 324 26.40 -7.41 0.41
N THR A 325 26.21 -8.31 1.37
CA THR A 325 27.27 -8.68 2.32
C THR A 325 28.00 -9.96 1.92
N SER A 326 27.62 -10.60 0.81
CA SER A 326 28.04 -11.94 0.42
C SER A 326 29.00 -11.93 -0.79
N TRP A 327 29.77 -10.85 -0.96
CA TRP A 327 30.68 -10.69 -2.09
C TRP A 327 31.73 -11.81 -2.15
N SER A 328 31.75 -12.53 -3.26
CA SER A 328 32.87 -13.37 -3.65
C SER A 328 33.42 -12.89 -4.99
N PRO A 329 34.76 -12.90 -5.20
CA PRO A 329 35.36 -12.69 -6.51
C PRO A 329 35.10 -13.86 -7.48
N LYS A 330 34.45 -14.93 -7.01
CA LYS A 330 34.02 -16.09 -7.78
C LYS A 330 32.49 -16.20 -7.68
N GLY A 331 31.86 -16.79 -8.70
CA GLY A 331 30.40 -16.89 -8.81
C GLY A 331 29.89 -16.33 -10.15
N PRO A 332 28.66 -16.68 -10.56
CA PRO A 332 28.11 -16.25 -11.85
C PRO A 332 27.71 -14.76 -11.87
N TRP A 333 27.46 -14.15 -10.70
CA TRP A 333 27.02 -12.76 -10.54
C TRP A 333 27.60 -12.16 -9.26
N ILE A 334 27.75 -10.82 -9.24
CA ILE A 334 28.15 -10.08 -8.04
C ILE A 334 27.11 -10.30 -6.92
N GLY A 335 27.57 -10.65 -5.72
CA GLY A 335 26.74 -10.82 -4.53
C GLY A 335 26.09 -12.21 -4.38
N VAL A 336 26.29 -13.13 -5.33
CA VAL A 336 25.85 -14.52 -5.16
C VAL A 336 26.96 -15.31 -4.45
N PRO A 337 26.68 -15.97 -3.31
CA PRO A 337 27.67 -16.81 -2.66
C PRO A 337 28.19 -17.90 -3.60
N ASP A 338 29.49 -18.18 -3.55
CA ASP A 338 30.06 -19.36 -4.21
C ASP A 338 29.32 -20.60 -3.73
N ILE A 339 28.65 -21.28 -4.65
CA ILE A 339 27.93 -22.53 -4.39
C ILE A 339 29.01 -23.61 -4.13
N GLY A 340 29.53 -23.64 -2.91
CA GLY A 340 30.67 -24.44 -2.50
C GLY A 340 31.03 -24.32 -1.02
N CYS A 341 30.58 -23.28 -0.33
CA CYS A 341 30.58 -23.23 1.13
C CYS A 341 29.13 -23.16 1.64
N ALA A 342 28.72 -24.17 2.42
CA ALA A 342 27.54 -24.04 3.25
C ALA A 342 27.64 -22.71 4.02
N ALA A 343 26.61 -21.87 3.93
CA ALA A 343 26.55 -20.66 4.73
C ALA A 343 26.74 -21.04 6.21
N PRO A 344 27.62 -20.36 6.97
CA PRO A 344 27.65 -20.58 8.40
C PRO A 344 26.27 -20.13 8.90
N THR A 345 25.55 -21.06 9.51
CA THR A 345 24.34 -20.79 10.25
C THR A 345 24.72 -19.75 11.31
N GLN A 346 24.40 -18.48 11.09
CA GLN A 346 24.39 -17.53 12.18
C GLN A 346 23.27 -17.99 13.10
N LEU A 347 23.65 -18.66 14.20
CA LEU A 347 22.79 -18.77 15.35
C LEU A 347 22.32 -17.35 15.67
N SER A 348 21.02 -17.12 15.55
CA SER A 348 20.40 -15.95 16.14
C SER A 348 20.68 -16.01 17.64
N LEU A 349 21.58 -15.16 18.11
CA LEU A 349 21.66 -14.83 19.53
C LEU A 349 20.43 -13.98 19.84
N GLN A 350 19.28 -14.65 19.98
CA GLN A 350 18.20 -14.12 20.79
C GLN A 350 18.74 -14.05 22.23
N SER A 351 18.71 -12.84 22.76
CA SER A 351 18.97 -12.51 24.15
C SER A 351 18.11 -13.36 25.08
N ASN A 352 18.67 -14.43 25.62
CA ASN A 352 18.19 -15.04 26.85
C ASN A 352 19.35 -15.03 27.83
N HIS A 353 19.26 -14.10 28.77
CA HIS A 353 20.10 -14.07 29.95
C HIS A 353 19.97 -15.38 30.73
N THR A 354 21.08 -15.77 31.36
CA THR A 354 21.27 -16.75 32.45
C THR A 354 21.63 -18.20 32.09
N TRP A 355 22.79 -18.64 32.64
CA TRP A 355 23.27 -20.01 32.93
C TRP A 355 24.39 -20.70 32.12
N ALA A 356 25.24 -20.00 31.34
CA ALA A 356 26.37 -20.66 30.65
C ALA A 356 27.77 -20.08 30.92
N VAL A 357 28.09 -19.68 32.16
CA VAL A 357 29.45 -19.16 32.52
C VAL A 357 30.23 -20.08 33.49
N LEU A 358 29.73 -21.27 33.85
CA LEU A 358 30.38 -22.10 34.89
C LEU A 358 31.13 -23.37 34.42
N ALA A 359 31.51 -23.49 33.14
CA ALA A 359 32.17 -24.73 32.67
C ALA A 359 33.53 -24.58 31.96
N LEU A 360 34.07 -23.37 31.77
CA LEU A 360 35.28 -23.18 30.94
C LEU A 360 36.50 -22.55 31.65
N VAL A 361 36.51 -22.53 32.98
CA VAL A 361 37.63 -21.98 33.77
C VAL A 361 38.63 -23.00 34.33
N PRO A 362 38.40 -24.34 34.45
CA PRO A 362 39.45 -25.23 34.98
C PRO A 362 40.43 -25.82 33.94
N LEU A 363 40.16 -25.74 32.63
CA LEU A 363 40.93 -26.48 31.61
C LEU A 363 42.19 -25.74 31.08
N ALA A 364 42.26 -24.41 31.23
CA ALA A 364 43.42 -23.62 30.80
C ALA A 364 44.57 -23.58 31.83
N TYR A 365 44.31 -23.95 33.08
CA TYR A 365 45.31 -23.88 34.16
C TYR A 365 46.25 -25.10 34.19
N PHE A 366 45.81 -26.28 33.71
CA PHE A 366 46.62 -27.50 33.76
C PHE A 366 47.50 -27.76 32.53
N ALA A 367 47.25 -27.11 31.38
CA ALA A 367 48.08 -27.27 30.18
C ALA A 367 49.33 -26.38 30.16
N GLY A 368 49.36 -25.29 30.96
CA GLY A 368 50.46 -24.32 30.98
C GLY A 368 51.68 -24.70 31.84
N LEU A 369 51.60 -25.75 32.67
CA LEU A 369 52.65 -26.10 33.63
C LEU A 369 53.64 -27.17 33.14
N TRP A 370 53.43 -27.81 31.99
CA TRP A 370 54.24 -28.98 31.62
C TRP A 370 55.31 -28.77 30.55
N HIS A 371 55.35 -27.67 29.81
CA HIS A 371 56.35 -27.47 28.74
C HIS A 371 57.15 -26.18 28.93
N GLY A 372 58.03 -26.19 29.94
CA GLY A 372 59.05 -25.17 30.11
C GLY A 372 60.26 -25.40 29.20
N ARG A 373 60.50 -24.50 28.25
CA ARG A 373 61.83 -24.19 27.69
C ARG A 373 61.95 -22.68 27.46
N ARG A 374 62.75 -22.00 28.28
CA ARG A 374 63.40 -20.71 27.96
C ARG A 374 64.62 -21.02 27.08
N PRO A 375 65.01 -20.21 26.08
CA PRO A 375 65.76 -18.94 26.26
C PRO A 375 65.43 -17.91 25.13
N LYS A 376 66.02 -16.71 24.93
CA LYS A 376 67.07 -15.87 25.52
C LYS A 376 66.78 -14.42 25.06
N VAL A 377 67.18 -13.45 25.86
CA VAL A 377 67.05 -11.99 25.64
C VAL A 377 68.03 -11.53 24.55
N ALA A 378 67.59 -10.62 23.67
CA ALA A 378 68.45 -9.70 22.93
C ALA A 378 67.71 -8.37 22.71
N GLU A 379 68.37 -7.29 23.14
CA GLU A 379 67.96 -5.88 23.07
C GLU A 379 68.02 -5.31 21.65
N GLY A 380 67.20 -4.29 21.36
CA GLY A 380 67.29 -3.51 20.13
C GLY A 380 66.25 -2.38 20.09
N TYR A 381 66.73 -1.14 20.21
CA TYR A 381 66.04 0.13 20.42
C TYR A 381 65.40 0.76 19.15
N LEU A 382 64.41 1.66 19.39
CA LEU A 382 64.06 2.93 18.67
C LEU A 382 63.45 2.83 17.25
N ALA A 383 62.54 3.70 16.79
CA ALA A 383 61.90 4.90 17.33
C ALA A 383 60.61 5.20 16.53
N LEU A 384 59.75 6.01 17.14
CA LEU A 384 58.58 6.68 16.59
C LEU A 384 58.95 7.85 15.67
N GLU A 385 58.12 8.05 14.64
CA GLU A 385 57.62 9.33 14.09
C GLU A 385 58.56 10.25 13.27
N PRO A 386 58.01 11.19 12.46
CA PRO A 386 56.67 11.82 12.49
C PRO A 386 55.64 11.32 11.47
#